data_AF-A0A7L4PNY3-F1
#
_entry.id   AF-A0A7L4PNY3-F1
#
_cell.length_a   1.000
_cell.length_b   1.000
_cell.length_c   1.000
_cell.angle_alpha   90.00
_cell.angle_beta   90.00
_cell.angle_gamma   90.00
#
_symmetry.space_group_name_H-M   'P 1'
#
loop_
_entity.id
_entity.type
_entity.pdbx_description
1 polymer ?
#
loop_
_entity_poly.entity_id
_entity_poly.type
_entity_poly.pdbx_seq_one_letter_code
_entity_poly.pdbx_strand_id
1 'polypeptide(L)'
;MLLPAMTRTAAICLLLLCLAGPSPGVSPQLLARADALGTADTIAASPVLERAEMLQTAPSLAGVGGASLMSKENAATLVQDAVVTPFWDRADQSKGLRVLQHGEMLTQGAVVEAAYVPPGQASRKLVAQNPSWLFMIDELPGAHFAHPVKLVLVDAATGERQEMNTDWWPKVNEEALFDKESLRTDTAMITFYRKPAAEQQLSLASGLWSQLGNIQPLITCDVWAVLVCGYDDISDTFDDDTNGMYGVLRNLGVPDDHIFYVSPHSGHTGVDRPTSRTNVRWAIDQVAARADVKDKVVILYSSHGNVNLVSCVPGTADGGSISASEMDTWLDGINCKEMTIIIEACHSGSFIGKYKDGTYAAGETELTGDGEVNRVVFTSASSDTSSWGDVDGDSDPNPADSGSESVYGYIMAFNVASADANGDGRMSFGEAYQYAWNNDVTRILGWNTPQMIEAGLNKANVYHECLQQECYPSLPAPVLTLTGTEDYTTSAGEFTRYKLSVTNWNAYPAELFQAAPDLPPCGLNTASSRTWVDIFDLSGKRLYGFCALGNPSNLQSLWFAVKKGETPPQGVYIVMTDRRCNHDYTSNEVNIGSRSMVLAPIRARYQIDEPMKIIGEAQYVPPS
;
A
#
# COMPACT_ATOMS: atom_id res chain seq x y z
N MET A 1 -58.13 52.29 35.62
CA MET A 1 -58.28 51.43 34.41
C MET A 1 -57.22 50.35 34.56
N LEU A 2 -57.54 49.13 35.01
CA LEU A 2 -58.39 48.10 34.36
C LEU A 2 -57.86 47.78 32.95
N LEU A 3 -57.43 46.56 32.60
CA LEU A 3 -57.31 45.30 33.36
C LEU A 3 -56.42 44.31 32.54
N PRO A 4 -55.49 43.54 33.13
CA PRO A 4 -54.88 42.38 32.47
C PRO A 4 -55.69 41.09 32.74
N ALA A 5 -55.48 40.03 31.95
CA ALA A 5 -56.06 38.71 32.20
C ALA A 5 -55.01 37.59 32.12
N MET A 6 -54.96 36.77 33.19
CA MET A 6 -54.12 35.58 33.34
C MET A 6 -54.84 34.29 32.91
N THR A 7 -54.16 33.16 33.10
CA THR A 7 -54.65 31.76 33.31
C THR A 7 -54.60 30.84 32.08
N ARG A 8 -54.28 29.53 32.19
CA ARG A 8 -53.76 28.72 33.33
C ARG A 8 -53.07 27.43 32.83
N THR A 9 -52.27 26.83 33.70
CA THR A 9 -51.61 25.52 33.56
C THR A 9 -52.58 24.32 33.60
N ALA A 10 -52.26 23.24 32.89
CA ALA A 10 -52.58 21.85 33.29
C ALA A 10 -51.69 20.84 32.54
N ALA A 11 -51.12 19.87 33.27
CA ALA A 11 -50.44 18.71 32.71
C ALA A 11 -51.31 17.46 32.89
N ILE A 12 -51.26 16.51 31.95
CA ILE A 12 -51.85 15.17 32.11
C ILE A 12 -50.87 14.12 31.56
N CYS A 13 -50.40 13.24 32.45
CA CYS A 13 -49.75 11.98 32.07
C CYS A 13 -50.80 10.96 31.64
N LEU A 14 -50.44 9.99 30.79
CA LEU A 14 -51.13 8.70 30.76
C LEU A 14 -50.12 7.55 30.63
N LEU A 15 -49.87 6.86 31.74
CA LEU A 15 -49.35 5.49 31.72
C LEU A 15 -50.49 4.54 31.32
N LEU A 16 -50.15 3.48 30.59
CA LEU A 16 -50.94 2.26 30.55
C LEU A 16 -50.01 1.05 30.70
N LEU A 17 -50.22 0.27 31.75
CA LEU A 17 -49.50 -0.95 32.10
C LEU A 17 -50.49 -1.91 32.77
N CYS A 18 -50.16 -3.21 32.77
CA CYS A 18 -50.81 -4.32 33.51
C CYS A 18 -52.13 -4.90 32.92
N LEU A 19 -52.44 -6.21 32.99
CA LEU A 19 -51.66 -7.40 33.42
C LEU A 19 -52.32 -8.74 32.95
N ALA A 20 -51.48 -9.73 32.60
CA ALA A 20 -51.55 -11.21 32.80
C ALA A 20 -52.83 -12.10 32.70
N GLY A 21 -52.79 -13.07 31.76
CA GLY A 21 -52.98 -14.55 31.95
C GLY A 21 -54.38 -15.18 32.11
N PRO A 22 -54.54 -16.54 32.10
CA PRO A 22 -53.60 -17.64 31.78
C PRO A 22 -54.11 -18.74 30.78
N SER A 23 -53.35 -19.84 30.63
CA SER A 23 -53.44 -21.07 29.79
C SER A 23 -54.70 -21.97 29.96
N PRO A 24 -54.89 -23.17 29.33
CA PRO A 24 -54.06 -24.00 28.39
C PRO A 24 -54.83 -24.46 27.09
N GLY A 25 -54.44 -25.42 26.22
CA GLY A 25 -53.25 -26.29 26.02
C GLY A 25 -53.56 -27.55 25.13
N VAL A 26 -52.69 -28.59 25.18
CA VAL A 26 -52.81 -29.96 24.58
C VAL A 26 -52.54 -30.16 23.07
N SER A 27 -51.49 -30.95 22.76
CA SER A 27 -51.37 -31.78 21.54
C SER A 27 -51.72 -33.24 21.89
N PRO A 28 -52.12 -34.13 20.94
CA PRO A 28 -51.11 -35.00 20.29
C PRO A 28 -51.44 -35.62 18.90
N GLN A 29 -50.40 -35.96 18.12
CA GLN A 29 -50.27 -37.18 17.25
C GLN A 29 -51.27 -37.37 16.04
N LEU A 30 -51.07 -38.21 15.01
CA LEU A 30 -50.05 -39.23 14.62
C LEU A 30 -50.04 -39.44 13.06
N LEU A 31 -49.22 -40.39 12.56
CA LEU A 31 -49.10 -40.99 11.19
C LEU A 31 -48.18 -40.21 10.22
N ALA A 32 -46.99 -40.69 9.77
CA ALA A 32 -46.44 -42.05 9.48
C ALA A 32 -47.16 -42.76 8.32
N ARG A 33 -46.51 -43.25 7.25
CA ARG A 33 -45.30 -44.11 7.12
C ARG A 33 -44.44 -43.71 5.88
N ALA A 34 -43.11 -43.92 5.84
CA ALA A 34 -42.35 -45.18 5.61
C ALA A 34 -42.62 -45.80 4.21
N ASP A 35 -41.66 -46.22 3.39
CA ASP A 35 -40.50 -47.13 3.57
C ASP A 35 -39.47 -46.94 2.40
N ALA A 36 -38.24 -47.48 2.32
CA ALA A 36 -37.26 -48.03 3.28
C ALA A 36 -35.92 -48.41 2.55
N LEU A 37 -34.88 -48.78 3.33
CA LEU A 37 -33.73 -49.66 3.00
C LEU A 37 -32.63 -49.20 2.01
N GLY A 38 -31.35 -49.38 2.40
CA GLY A 38 -30.19 -49.29 1.49
C GLY A 38 -28.82 -49.11 2.16
N THR A 39 -28.26 -50.20 2.71
CA THR A 39 -26.96 -50.34 3.42
C THR A 39 -25.66 -49.89 2.71
N ALA A 40 -24.64 -49.61 3.54
CA ALA A 40 -23.19 -49.89 3.37
C ALA A 40 -22.21 -48.80 2.84
N ASP A 41 -21.35 -48.36 3.77
CA ASP A 41 -19.87 -48.30 3.75
C ASP A 41 -19.02 -47.57 2.68
N THR A 42 -17.94 -46.97 3.22
CA THR A 42 -16.58 -46.73 2.67
C THR A 42 -16.25 -45.58 1.69
N ILE A 43 -15.47 -44.63 2.25
CA ILE A 43 -14.17 -44.09 1.78
C ILE A 43 -14.09 -43.32 0.44
N ALA A 44 -13.70 -42.04 0.60
CA ALA A 44 -12.92 -41.13 -0.25
C ALA A 44 -12.50 -41.51 -1.69
N ALA A 45 -12.76 -40.59 -2.65
CA ALA A 45 -11.77 -39.90 -3.50
C ALA A 45 -12.45 -39.04 -4.58
N SER A 46 -11.85 -37.89 -4.95
CA SER A 46 -12.09 -37.26 -6.28
C SER A 46 -11.41 -38.11 -7.37
N PRO A 47 -11.84 -38.03 -8.66
CA PRO A 47 -11.12 -37.10 -9.55
C PRO A 47 -11.88 -36.57 -10.79
N VAL A 48 -11.14 -35.74 -11.50
CA VAL A 48 -11.23 -35.27 -12.90
C VAL A 48 -11.42 -36.41 -13.94
N LEU A 49 -11.83 -36.02 -15.16
CA LEU A 49 -11.97 -36.76 -16.44
C LEU A 49 -13.35 -37.38 -16.75
N GLU A 50 -14.12 -36.72 -17.63
CA GLU A 50 -14.38 -37.22 -19.00
C GLU A 50 -15.25 -36.24 -19.82
N ARG A 51 -14.72 -35.76 -20.96
CA ARG A 51 -15.32 -35.93 -22.32
C ARG A 51 -14.63 -35.02 -23.35
N ALA A 52 -13.66 -35.60 -24.04
CA ALA A 52 -13.29 -35.16 -25.38
C ALA A 52 -14.24 -35.79 -26.42
N GLU A 53 -14.11 -35.33 -27.68
CA GLU A 53 -14.68 -35.94 -28.90
C GLU A 53 -16.19 -35.87 -29.14
N MET A 54 -16.62 -34.81 -29.83
CA MET A 54 -17.45 -34.96 -31.03
C MET A 54 -16.96 -33.99 -32.11
N LEU A 55 -16.62 -34.53 -33.29
CA LEU A 55 -16.02 -33.80 -34.41
C LEU A 55 -16.75 -34.19 -35.71
N GLN A 56 -17.00 -33.20 -36.58
CA GLN A 56 -17.61 -33.31 -37.92
C GLN A 56 -19.14 -33.59 -37.90
N THR A 57 -19.98 -32.93 -38.70
CA THR A 57 -19.76 -32.33 -40.03
C THR A 57 -20.44 -30.95 -40.20
N ALA A 58 -19.94 -30.14 -41.14
CA ALA A 58 -20.47 -28.82 -41.49
C ALA A 58 -21.18 -28.80 -42.86
N PRO A 59 -22.07 -27.83 -43.12
CA PRO A 59 -22.29 -27.27 -44.44
C PRO A 59 -21.40 -26.02 -44.64
N SER A 60 -20.80 -25.88 -45.81
CA SER A 60 -19.93 -24.75 -46.15
C SER A 60 -20.70 -23.50 -46.57
N LEU A 61 -20.24 -22.33 -46.09
CA LEU A 61 -20.37 -21.07 -46.82
C LEU A 61 -18.97 -20.51 -47.04
N ALA A 62 -18.52 -20.56 -48.29
CA ALA A 62 -17.25 -19.98 -48.71
C ALA A 62 -17.43 -18.51 -49.09
N GLY A 63 -16.52 -17.65 -48.62
CA GLY A 63 -16.29 -16.33 -49.20
C GLY A 63 -16.66 -15.13 -48.31
N VAL A 64 -15.78 -14.78 -47.37
CA VAL A 64 -14.84 -13.65 -47.55
C VAL A 64 -13.47 -14.13 -47.02
N GLY A 65 -12.37 -13.60 -47.55
CA GLY A 65 -11.03 -14.18 -47.38
C GLY A 65 -10.50 -14.18 -45.94
N GLY A 66 -9.56 -15.09 -45.67
CA GLY A 66 -8.81 -15.11 -44.41
C GLY A 66 -7.91 -13.88 -44.28
N ALA A 67 -8.42 -12.83 -43.67
CA ALA A 67 -7.61 -11.73 -43.16
C ALA A 67 -6.69 -12.27 -42.07
N SER A 68 -5.39 -12.02 -42.20
CA SER A 68 -4.47 -12.20 -41.07
C SER A 68 -4.90 -11.23 -39.97
N LEU A 69 -5.14 -11.75 -38.77
CA LEU A 69 -5.39 -10.89 -37.61
C LEU A 69 -4.20 -9.95 -37.40
N MET A 70 -4.50 -8.73 -36.97
CA MET A 70 -3.54 -7.67 -36.68
C MET A 70 -2.62 -8.11 -35.53
N SER A 71 -1.30 -7.97 -35.73
CA SER A 71 -0.31 -8.28 -34.67
C SER A 71 -0.37 -7.26 -33.53
N LYS A 72 0.26 -7.60 -32.39
CA LYS A 72 0.34 -6.73 -31.21
C LYS A 72 0.93 -5.36 -31.58
N GLU A 73 2.00 -5.37 -32.38
CA GLU A 73 2.77 -4.19 -32.81
C GLU A 73 2.00 -3.32 -33.80
N ASN A 74 1.26 -3.93 -34.73
CA ASN A 74 0.42 -3.20 -35.67
C ASN A 74 -0.75 -2.51 -34.95
N ALA A 75 -1.36 -3.17 -33.97
CA ALA A 75 -2.39 -2.56 -33.14
C ALA A 75 -1.84 -1.41 -32.28
N ALA A 76 -0.63 -1.55 -31.73
CA ALA A 76 0.05 -0.49 -30.99
C ALA A 76 0.30 0.74 -31.86
N THR A 77 0.78 0.53 -33.08
CA THR A 77 0.98 1.60 -34.07
C THR A 77 -0.34 2.31 -34.40
N LEU A 78 -1.41 1.55 -34.65
CA LEU A 78 -2.74 2.10 -34.94
C LEU A 78 -3.28 2.96 -33.79
N VAL A 79 -3.15 2.51 -32.54
CA VAL A 79 -3.59 3.29 -31.37
C VAL A 79 -2.70 4.51 -31.15
N GLN A 80 -1.39 4.38 -31.38
CA GLN A 80 -0.45 5.50 -31.26
C GLN A 80 -0.77 6.62 -32.25
N ASP A 81 -1.01 6.30 -33.52
CA ASP A 81 -1.30 7.28 -34.57
C ASP A 81 -2.72 7.86 -34.45
N ALA A 82 -3.71 7.02 -34.12
CA ALA A 82 -5.12 7.38 -34.24
C ALA A 82 -5.82 7.74 -32.91
N VAL A 83 -5.17 7.56 -31.77
CA VAL A 83 -5.66 7.98 -30.44
C VAL A 83 -4.61 8.80 -29.69
N VAL A 84 -3.41 8.24 -29.47
CA VAL A 84 -2.41 8.81 -28.55
C VAL A 84 -1.85 10.12 -29.07
N THR A 85 -1.46 10.20 -30.35
CA THR A 85 -0.88 11.41 -30.94
C THR A 85 -1.88 12.59 -30.97
N PRO A 86 -3.12 12.42 -31.50
CA PRO A 86 -4.14 13.49 -31.46
C PRO A 86 -4.59 13.90 -30.05
N PHE A 87 -4.43 13.02 -29.06
CA PHE A 87 -4.65 13.34 -27.65
C PHE A 87 -3.48 14.12 -27.06
N TRP A 88 -2.24 13.65 -27.26
CA TRP A 88 -1.03 14.25 -26.69
C TRP A 88 -0.74 15.66 -27.24
N ASP A 89 -1.06 15.92 -28.51
CA ASP A 89 -0.88 17.23 -29.15
C ASP A 89 -1.79 18.33 -28.56
N ARG A 90 -2.84 17.95 -27.83
CA ARG A 90 -3.81 18.88 -27.19
C ARG A 90 -3.90 18.74 -25.66
N ALA A 91 -3.24 17.74 -25.08
CA ALA A 91 -3.21 17.50 -23.64
C ALA A 91 -2.22 18.44 -22.95
N ASP A 92 -2.37 18.59 -21.63
CA ASP A 92 -1.36 19.23 -20.80
C ASP A 92 -0.15 18.31 -20.66
N GLN A 93 0.86 18.54 -21.50
CA GLN A 93 2.06 17.70 -21.56
C GLN A 93 2.90 17.72 -20.27
N SER A 94 2.63 18.64 -19.33
CA SER A 94 3.29 18.64 -18.02
C SER A 94 2.84 17.46 -17.13
N LYS A 95 1.66 16.90 -17.40
CA LYS A 95 1.07 15.79 -16.63
C LYS A 95 1.61 14.40 -16.99
N GLY A 96 2.35 14.28 -18.09
CA GLY A 96 2.77 13.00 -18.63
C GLY A 96 1.63 12.23 -19.32
N LEU A 97 1.95 11.06 -19.85
CA LEU A 97 1.01 10.13 -20.48
C LEU A 97 1.64 8.74 -20.59
N ARG A 98 0.93 7.68 -20.22
CA ARG A 98 1.40 6.29 -20.33
C ARG A 98 0.37 5.45 -21.06
N VAL A 99 0.81 4.60 -21.98
CA VAL A 99 -0.07 3.74 -22.77
C VAL A 99 0.39 2.31 -22.59
N LEU A 100 -0.52 1.49 -22.09
CA LEU A 100 -0.34 0.05 -21.85
C LEU A 100 -1.17 -0.72 -22.87
N GLN A 101 -0.61 -1.82 -23.36
CA GLN A 101 -1.29 -2.80 -24.20
C GLN A 101 -1.32 -4.14 -23.50
N HIS A 102 -2.48 -4.80 -23.49
CA HIS A 102 -2.61 -6.12 -22.88
C HIS A 102 -1.70 -7.13 -23.59
N GLY A 103 -1.13 -8.06 -22.82
CA GLY A 103 -0.19 -9.06 -23.32
C GLY A 103 -0.81 -10.00 -24.35
N GLU A 104 -2.09 -10.34 -24.16
CA GLU A 104 -2.83 -11.31 -24.98
C GLU A 104 -4.01 -10.66 -25.71
N MET A 105 -4.39 -11.25 -26.84
CA MET A 105 -5.56 -10.83 -27.62
C MET A 105 -6.83 -11.36 -26.94
N LEU A 106 -7.79 -10.48 -26.68
CA LEU A 106 -9.10 -10.84 -26.12
C LEU A 106 -9.91 -11.65 -27.13
N THR A 107 -10.66 -12.62 -26.65
CA THR A 107 -11.54 -13.46 -27.47
C THR A 107 -12.86 -12.74 -27.83
N GLN A 108 -13.52 -13.20 -28.88
CA GLN A 108 -14.87 -12.75 -29.22
C GLN A 108 -15.82 -12.98 -28.03
N GLY A 109 -16.62 -11.96 -27.71
CA GLY A 109 -17.54 -11.96 -26.57
C GLY A 109 -16.92 -11.45 -25.26
N ALA A 110 -15.61 -11.16 -25.21
CA ALA A 110 -15.00 -10.55 -24.03
C ALA A 110 -15.61 -9.16 -23.73
N VAL A 111 -16.01 -8.96 -22.47
CA VAL A 111 -16.62 -7.73 -21.97
C VAL A 111 -15.56 -6.95 -21.19
N VAL A 112 -15.32 -5.70 -21.58
CA VAL A 112 -14.37 -4.79 -20.92
C VAL A 112 -15.15 -3.69 -20.19
N GLU A 113 -14.86 -3.50 -18.91
CA GLU A 113 -15.49 -2.51 -18.04
C GLU A 113 -14.43 -1.77 -17.22
N ALA A 114 -14.83 -0.74 -16.48
CA ALA A 114 -14.00 -0.20 -15.40
C ALA A 114 -13.89 -1.23 -14.27
N ALA A 115 -12.71 -1.34 -13.63
CA ALA A 115 -12.51 -2.23 -12.49
C ALA A 115 -13.36 -1.82 -11.26
N TYR A 116 -13.60 -0.51 -11.10
CA TYR A 116 -14.50 0.05 -10.10
C TYR A 116 -15.52 0.99 -10.77
N VAL A 117 -16.76 0.95 -10.29
CA VAL A 117 -17.85 1.85 -10.67
C VAL A 117 -18.54 2.26 -9.36
N PRO A 118 -18.69 3.56 -9.04
CA PRO A 118 -19.33 4.00 -7.81
C PRO A 118 -20.77 3.46 -7.69
N PRO A 119 -21.26 3.20 -6.45
CA PRO A 119 -22.66 2.89 -6.20
C PRO A 119 -23.61 3.88 -6.90
N GLY A 120 -24.72 3.38 -7.44
CA GLY A 120 -25.70 4.20 -8.17
C GLY A 120 -25.34 4.55 -9.63
N GLN A 121 -24.09 4.35 -10.08
CA GLN A 121 -23.72 4.58 -11.49
C GLN A 121 -23.87 3.33 -12.37
N ALA A 122 -24.28 3.53 -13.62
CA ALA A 122 -24.38 2.47 -14.61
C ALA A 122 -23.02 2.20 -15.29
N SER A 123 -22.49 0.98 -15.12
CA SER A 123 -21.25 0.56 -15.79
C SER A 123 -21.36 0.65 -17.30
N ARG A 124 -20.45 1.42 -17.93
CA ARG A 124 -20.24 1.40 -19.38
C ARG A 124 -19.37 0.19 -19.75
N LYS A 125 -19.71 -0.46 -20.86
CA LYS A 125 -19.04 -1.69 -21.31
C LYS A 125 -18.61 -1.57 -22.77
N LEU A 126 -17.41 -2.06 -23.08
CA LEU A 126 -16.99 -2.38 -24.45
C LEU A 126 -17.12 -3.90 -24.64
N VAL A 127 -17.44 -4.35 -25.86
CA VAL A 127 -17.62 -5.79 -26.15
C VAL A 127 -16.85 -6.17 -27.41
N ALA A 128 -15.94 -7.14 -27.29
CA ALA A 128 -15.13 -7.66 -28.38
C ALA A 128 -16.02 -8.43 -29.38
N GLN A 129 -16.36 -7.79 -30.51
CA GLN A 129 -17.21 -8.40 -31.55
C GLN A 129 -16.48 -9.49 -32.35
N ASN A 130 -15.14 -9.40 -32.41
CA ASN A 130 -14.19 -10.37 -32.95
C ASN A 130 -12.99 -10.44 -31.97
N PRO A 131 -11.95 -11.26 -32.21
CA PRO A 131 -10.71 -11.17 -31.44
C PRO A 131 -10.13 -9.74 -31.47
N SER A 132 -9.71 -9.21 -30.31
CA SER A 132 -9.42 -7.78 -30.14
C SER A 132 -8.21 -7.49 -29.23
N TRP A 133 -7.51 -6.39 -29.49
CA TRP A 133 -6.46 -5.86 -28.62
C TRP A 133 -7.00 -4.79 -27.68
N LEU A 134 -6.67 -4.89 -26.38
CA LEU A 134 -7.04 -3.91 -25.36
C LEU A 134 -5.85 -3.01 -25.00
N PHE A 135 -6.12 -1.71 -24.88
CA PHE A 135 -5.20 -0.71 -24.41
C PHE A 135 -5.80 0.10 -23.25
N MET A 136 -4.93 0.56 -22.36
CA MET A 136 -5.22 1.52 -21.31
C MET A 136 -4.30 2.73 -21.51
N ILE A 137 -4.90 3.90 -21.70
CA ILE A 137 -4.22 5.19 -21.79
C ILE A 137 -4.42 5.88 -20.44
N ASP A 138 -3.34 5.98 -19.66
CA ASP A 138 -3.25 6.61 -18.35
C ASP A 138 -2.81 8.07 -18.55
N GLU A 139 -3.74 8.99 -18.32
CA GLU A 139 -3.56 10.44 -18.54
C GLU A 139 -2.88 11.14 -17.34
N LEU A 140 -2.58 10.42 -16.24
CA LEU A 140 -1.85 10.90 -15.06
C LEU A 140 -0.85 9.84 -14.53
N PRO A 141 0.22 9.50 -15.28
CA PRO A 141 1.09 8.39 -14.89
C PRO A 141 1.83 8.65 -13.60
N GLY A 142 1.60 7.78 -12.61
CA GLY A 142 2.06 7.97 -11.23
C GLY A 142 0.93 8.29 -10.25
N ALA A 143 -0.31 8.44 -10.72
CA ALA A 143 -1.47 8.45 -9.83
C ALA A 143 -1.73 7.04 -9.23
N HIS A 144 -1.91 6.99 -7.91
CA HIS A 144 -2.14 5.76 -7.16
C HIS A 144 -3.65 5.44 -6.99
N PHE A 145 -4.52 6.46 -6.97
CA PHE A 145 -5.98 6.36 -6.81
C PHE A 145 -6.72 6.68 -8.11
N ALA A 146 -8.04 6.88 -8.08
CA ALA A 146 -8.86 7.20 -9.26
C ALA A 146 -8.27 8.37 -10.08
N HIS A 147 -8.06 8.16 -11.38
CA HIS A 147 -7.46 9.14 -12.30
C HIS A 147 -7.97 8.93 -13.73
N PRO A 148 -8.02 9.98 -14.58
CA PRO A 148 -8.54 9.85 -15.94
C PRO A 148 -7.78 8.80 -16.77
N VAL A 149 -8.52 7.78 -17.18
CA VAL A 149 -8.07 6.65 -17.99
C VAL A 149 -8.97 6.51 -19.22
N LYS A 150 -8.37 6.29 -20.38
CA LYS A 150 -9.08 5.94 -21.62
C LYS A 150 -8.76 4.49 -22.00
N LEU A 151 -9.79 3.67 -22.06
CA LEU A 151 -9.74 2.31 -22.57
C LEU A 151 -10.02 2.30 -24.06
N VAL A 152 -9.20 1.57 -24.82
CA VAL A 152 -9.35 1.41 -26.29
C VAL A 152 -9.35 -0.07 -26.62
N LEU A 153 -10.40 -0.55 -27.29
CA LEU A 153 -10.54 -1.91 -27.78
C LEU A 153 -10.48 -1.90 -29.31
N VAL A 154 -9.50 -2.60 -29.89
CA VAL A 154 -9.24 -2.64 -31.33
C VAL A 154 -9.62 -4.01 -31.88
N ASP A 155 -10.53 -4.06 -32.85
CA ASP A 155 -10.87 -5.28 -33.60
C ASP A 155 -9.65 -5.73 -34.43
N ALA A 156 -9.14 -6.95 -34.20
CA ALA A 156 -7.93 -7.42 -34.87
C ALA A 156 -8.17 -7.85 -36.33
N ALA A 157 -9.42 -8.00 -36.78
CA ALA A 157 -9.76 -8.33 -38.16
C ALA A 157 -10.02 -7.06 -39.02
N THR A 158 -10.61 -6.01 -38.43
CA THR A 158 -11.02 -4.80 -39.16
C THR A 158 -10.19 -3.56 -38.83
N GLY A 159 -9.54 -3.49 -37.67
CA GLY A 159 -8.93 -2.27 -37.13
C GLY A 159 -9.92 -1.23 -36.60
N GLU A 160 -11.22 -1.56 -36.54
CA GLU A 160 -12.23 -0.70 -35.90
C GLU A 160 -11.97 -0.60 -34.40
N ARG A 161 -12.34 0.55 -33.81
CA ARG A 161 -12.05 0.89 -32.41
C ARG A 161 -13.32 1.19 -31.64
N GLN A 162 -13.38 0.70 -30.41
CA GLN A 162 -14.28 1.19 -29.37
C GLN A 162 -13.45 1.92 -28.32
N GLU A 163 -13.95 3.06 -27.82
CA GLU A 163 -13.27 3.87 -26.80
C GLU A 163 -14.21 4.12 -25.62
N MET A 164 -13.65 4.14 -24.41
CA MET A 164 -14.36 4.48 -23.18
C MET A 164 -13.44 5.27 -22.24
N ASN A 165 -13.92 6.41 -21.74
CA ASN A 165 -13.28 7.11 -20.63
C ASN A 165 -13.82 6.54 -19.30
N THR A 166 -12.94 6.44 -18.31
CA THR A 166 -13.15 5.89 -16.96
C THR A 166 -12.10 6.49 -16.03
N ASP A 167 -12.25 6.33 -14.72
CA ASP A 167 -11.25 6.80 -13.73
C ASP A 167 -10.43 5.64 -13.13
N TRP A 168 -10.59 4.43 -13.68
CA TRP A 168 -9.96 3.19 -13.19
C TRP A 168 -9.45 2.31 -14.33
N TRP A 169 -8.49 1.44 -14.02
CA TRP A 169 -7.99 0.42 -14.94
C TRP A 169 -9.11 -0.56 -15.37
N PRO A 170 -8.94 -1.28 -16.51
CA PRO A 170 -9.98 -2.16 -17.02
C PRO A 170 -10.13 -3.43 -16.18
N LYS A 171 -11.35 -3.98 -16.16
CA LYS A 171 -11.59 -5.41 -15.95
C LYS A 171 -12.10 -6.05 -17.23
N VAL A 172 -11.73 -7.31 -17.47
CA VAL A 172 -12.17 -8.12 -18.61
C VAL A 172 -12.80 -9.39 -18.08
N ASN A 173 -14.09 -9.61 -18.35
CA ASN A 173 -14.86 -10.75 -17.83
C ASN A 173 -14.69 -10.95 -16.31
N GLU A 174 -14.75 -9.86 -15.54
CA GLU A 174 -14.49 -9.77 -14.08
C GLU A 174 -13.02 -9.89 -13.63
N GLU A 175 -12.06 -10.15 -14.50
CA GLU A 175 -10.62 -10.14 -14.15
C GLU A 175 -10.02 -8.73 -14.32
N ALA A 176 -9.48 -8.14 -13.26
CA ALA A 176 -8.83 -6.83 -13.32
C ALA A 176 -7.47 -6.91 -14.04
N LEU A 177 -7.22 -5.97 -14.96
CA LEU A 177 -5.96 -5.85 -15.70
C LEU A 177 -5.30 -4.51 -15.40
N PHE A 178 -3.96 -4.49 -15.32
CA PHE A 178 -3.17 -3.32 -14.92
C PHE A 178 -3.48 -2.78 -13.50
N ASP A 179 -4.06 -3.63 -12.64
CA ASP A 179 -4.40 -3.35 -11.24
C ASP A 179 -3.17 -3.03 -10.37
N LYS A 180 -2.01 -3.55 -10.73
CA LYS A 180 -0.75 -3.40 -10.01
C LYS A 180 0.20 -2.45 -10.72
N GLU A 181 0.93 -1.66 -9.94
CA GLU A 181 1.97 -0.77 -10.48
C GLU A 181 3.04 -1.54 -11.27
N SER A 182 3.39 -2.77 -10.87
CA SER A 182 4.33 -3.63 -11.61
C SER A 182 3.85 -3.97 -13.03
N LEU A 183 2.54 -4.07 -13.25
CA LEU A 183 1.94 -4.24 -14.59
C LEU A 183 1.86 -2.90 -15.33
N ARG A 184 1.61 -1.79 -14.61
CA ARG A 184 1.62 -0.43 -15.18
C ARG A 184 3.03 0.08 -15.51
N THR A 185 4.10 -0.54 -15.00
CA THR A 185 5.50 -0.16 -15.24
C THR A 185 6.27 -1.18 -16.10
N ASP A 186 5.66 -2.30 -16.46
CA ASP A 186 6.27 -3.31 -17.32
C ASP A 186 6.54 -2.76 -18.74
N THR A 187 7.82 -2.70 -19.10
CA THR A 187 8.27 -2.23 -20.42
C THR A 187 7.82 -3.13 -21.57
N ALA A 188 7.38 -4.37 -21.32
CA ALA A 188 6.77 -5.25 -22.32
C ALA A 188 5.29 -4.95 -22.62
N MET A 189 4.64 -4.16 -21.74
CA MET A 189 3.25 -3.69 -21.89
C MET A 189 3.18 -2.23 -22.32
N ILE A 190 4.17 -1.40 -21.98
CA ILE A 190 4.22 0.02 -22.34
C ILE A 190 4.51 0.19 -23.84
N THR A 191 3.56 0.80 -24.57
CA THR A 191 3.73 1.18 -25.98
C THR A 191 4.11 2.65 -26.15
N PHE A 192 3.78 3.50 -25.17
CA PHE A 192 4.19 4.90 -25.12
C PHE A 192 4.31 5.39 -23.68
N TYR A 193 5.33 6.20 -23.40
CA TYR A 193 5.47 6.88 -22.12
C TYR A 193 6.07 8.29 -22.27
N ARG A 194 5.48 9.25 -21.57
CA ARG A 194 6.03 10.58 -21.26
C ARG A 194 5.89 10.80 -19.76
N LYS A 195 7.02 11.11 -19.13
CA LYS A 195 7.16 11.29 -17.68
C LYS A 195 6.63 12.68 -17.25
N PRO A 196 5.85 12.81 -16.16
CA PRO A 196 5.36 14.10 -15.68
C PRO A 196 6.50 15.08 -15.35
N ALA A 197 6.23 16.38 -15.50
CA ALA A 197 7.22 17.44 -15.31
C ALA A 197 7.64 17.61 -13.83
N ALA A 198 6.72 17.39 -12.87
CA ALA A 198 7.03 17.40 -11.44
C ALA A 198 8.09 16.33 -11.10
N GLU A 199 7.93 15.12 -11.63
CA GLU A 199 8.86 14.00 -11.44
C GLU A 199 10.20 14.22 -12.16
N GLN A 200 10.26 15.06 -13.19
CA GLN A 200 11.52 15.53 -13.80
C GLN A 200 12.21 16.63 -12.98
N GLN A 201 11.46 17.53 -12.34
CA GLN A 201 12.04 18.55 -11.47
C GLN A 201 12.68 17.93 -10.21
N LEU A 202 12.07 16.90 -9.61
CA LEU A 202 12.68 16.13 -8.52
C LEU A 202 14.04 15.53 -8.92
N SER A 203 14.14 15.00 -10.14
CA SER A 203 15.37 14.43 -10.73
C SER A 203 16.45 15.47 -11.06
N LEU A 204 16.10 16.74 -11.24
CA LEU A 204 17.07 17.82 -11.49
C LEU A 204 17.49 18.51 -10.17
N ALA A 205 16.56 18.62 -9.23
CA ALA A 205 16.84 19.09 -7.87
C ALA A 205 17.89 18.19 -7.20
N SER A 206 17.73 16.86 -7.23
CA SER A 206 18.66 15.91 -6.61
C SER A 206 20.11 16.02 -7.11
N GLY A 207 20.34 16.47 -8.36
CA GLY A 207 21.68 16.70 -8.89
C GLY A 207 22.44 17.85 -8.22
N LEU A 208 21.75 18.89 -7.76
CA LEU A 208 22.36 20.10 -7.20
C LEU A 208 22.88 19.92 -5.76
N TRP A 209 22.37 18.92 -5.03
CA TRP A 209 22.71 18.68 -3.61
C TRP A 209 23.95 17.80 -3.42
N SER A 210 24.55 17.31 -4.51
CA SER A 210 25.72 16.42 -4.52
C SER A 210 27.04 17.04 -4.03
N GLN A 211 27.07 18.33 -3.67
CA GLN A 211 28.29 19.05 -3.27
C GLN A 211 28.43 19.37 -1.77
N LEU A 212 27.49 18.96 -0.92
CA LEU A 212 27.63 19.08 0.55
C LEU A 212 27.49 17.70 1.21
N GLY A 213 28.62 17.15 1.67
CA GLY A 213 28.66 15.84 2.30
C GLY A 213 28.09 15.83 3.72
N ASN A 214 27.26 14.82 3.98
CA ASN A 214 26.85 14.27 5.28
C ASN A 214 26.29 15.27 6.32
N ILE A 215 24.97 15.25 6.50
CA ILE A 215 24.27 14.35 7.44
C ILE A 215 22.80 14.26 6.97
N GLN A 216 22.27 13.05 6.81
CA GLN A 216 20.82 12.79 6.67
C GLN A 216 20.43 11.86 7.83
N PRO A 217 19.30 12.09 8.52
CA PRO A 217 18.99 11.42 9.78
C PRO A 217 18.42 10.01 9.58
N LEU A 218 18.85 9.07 10.44
CA LEU A 218 18.16 7.80 10.68
C LEU A 218 16.76 8.08 11.24
N ILE A 219 15.73 8.00 10.42
CA ILE A 219 14.34 8.04 10.85
C ILE A 219 13.82 6.60 10.87
N THR A 220 14.06 5.93 12.00
CA THR A 220 13.36 4.71 12.40
C THR A 220 12.17 5.13 13.25
N CYS A 221 10.98 5.25 12.66
CA CYS A 221 9.77 5.53 13.43
C CYS A 221 8.62 4.65 12.98
N ASP A 222 7.75 4.35 13.93
CA ASP A 222 6.51 3.61 13.74
C ASP A 222 5.31 4.57 13.66
N VAL A 223 4.23 4.07 13.08
CA VAL A 223 2.90 4.69 13.18
C VAL A 223 2.06 3.84 14.11
N TRP A 224 1.43 4.48 15.10
CA TRP A 224 0.50 3.87 16.05
C TRP A 224 -0.87 4.53 15.95
N ALA A 225 -1.94 3.80 16.25
CA ALA A 225 -3.29 4.36 16.26
C ALA A 225 -4.14 3.89 17.43
N VAL A 226 -5.06 4.75 17.86
CA VAL A 226 -6.21 4.45 18.72
C VAL A 226 -7.47 4.86 17.97
N LEU A 227 -8.37 3.91 17.74
CA LEU A 227 -9.67 4.15 17.09
C LEU A 227 -10.77 3.83 18.08
N VAL A 228 -11.73 4.74 18.27
CA VAL A 228 -12.83 4.56 19.22
C VAL A 228 -14.18 4.90 18.59
N CYS A 229 -15.01 3.88 18.40
CA CYS A 229 -16.45 4.06 18.21
C CYS A 229 -17.08 4.14 19.60
N GLY A 230 -17.51 5.33 20.00
CA GLY A 230 -17.87 5.65 21.38
C GLY A 230 -19.30 5.29 21.77
N TYR A 231 -20.16 4.93 20.83
CA TYR A 231 -21.59 4.70 21.07
C TYR A 231 -22.14 3.56 20.20
N ASP A 232 -23.23 2.94 20.64
CA ASP A 232 -23.99 1.89 19.92
C ASP A 232 -25.36 2.45 19.56
N ASP A 233 -25.53 2.94 18.32
CA ASP A 233 -26.73 3.65 17.87
C ASP A 233 -27.22 3.13 16.50
N ILE A 234 -28.54 3.05 16.30
CA ILE A 234 -29.15 2.35 15.16
C ILE A 234 -29.24 3.23 13.89
N SER A 235 -28.08 3.67 13.43
CA SER A 235 -27.71 4.08 12.07
C SER A 235 -26.24 4.48 12.15
N ASP A 236 -25.34 3.48 12.13
CA ASP A 236 -24.03 3.58 12.79
C ASP A 236 -22.95 4.30 11.96
N THR A 237 -23.16 5.61 11.84
CA THR A 237 -22.22 6.57 11.24
C THR A 237 -20.87 6.61 11.98
N PHE A 238 -20.85 6.28 13.27
CA PHE A 238 -19.63 6.25 14.08
C PHE A 238 -18.75 5.06 13.71
N ASP A 239 -19.35 3.88 13.49
CA ASP A 239 -18.64 2.71 12.98
C ASP A 239 -18.15 2.93 11.53
N ASP A 240 -18.89 3.62 10.67
CA ASP A 240 -18.42 3.97 9.32
C ASP A 240 -17.14 4.84 9.40
N ASP A 241 -17.10 5.84 10.28
CA ASP A 241 -15.88 6.64 10.53
C ASP A 241 -14.71 5.77 10.99
N THR A 242 -14.92 4.91 12.00
CA THR A 242 -13.80 4.16 12.60
C THR A 242 -13.36 2.97 11.75
N ASN A 243 -14.29 2.31 11.04
CA ASN A 243 -13.96 1.30 10.03
C ASN A 243 -13.28 1.92 8.81
N GLY A 244 -13.72 3.11 8.38
CA GLY A 244 -13.13 3.87 7.28
C GLY A 244 -11.68 4.27 7.60
N MET A 245 -11.44 4.87 8.77
CA MET A 245 -10.10 5.22 9.22
C MET A 245 -9.21 3.98 9.44
N TYR A 246 -9.75 2.90 10.01
CA TYR A 246 -9.04 1.61 10.08
C TYR A 246 -8.60 1.16 8.67
N GLY A 247 -9.51 1.17 7.70
CA GLY A 247 -9.21 0.85 6.30
C GLY A 247 -8.12 1.73 5.69
N VAL A 248 -8.17 3.05 5.92
CA VAL A 248 -7.12 4.00 5.49
C VAL A 248 -5.77 3.64 6.09
N LEU A 249 -5.69 3.39 7.40
CA LEU A 249 -4.43 3.05 8.08
C LEU A 249 -3.84 1.72 7.57
N ARG A 250 -4.67 0.69 7.37
CA ARG A 250 -4.21 -0.58 6.79
C ARG A 250 -3.76 -0.42 5.35
N ASN A 251 -4.44 0.38 4.53
CA ASN A 251 -4.06 0.69 3.15
C ASN A 251 -2.75 1.50 3.05
N LEU A 252 -2.51 2.39 4.02
CA LEU A 252 -1.24 3.10 4.17
C LEU A 252 -0.09 2.20 4.68
N GLY A 253 -0.38 0.93 5.04
CA GLY A 253 0.62 -0.05 5.46
C GLY A 253 0.90 -0.08 6.96
N VAL A 254 0.10 0.59 7.79
CA VAL A 254 0.20 0.49 9.26
C VAL A 254 -0.11 -0.94 9.71
N PRO A 255 0.75 -1.61 10.50
CA PRO A 255 0.50 -2.95 11.01
C PRO A 255 -0.79 -3.06 11.84
N ASP A 256 -1.36 -4.26 11.91
CA ASP A 256 -2.59 -4.53 12.68
C ASP A 256 -2.36 -4.32 14.17
N ASP A 257 -1.25 -4.85 14.67
CA ASP A 257 -0.79 -4.78 16.06
C ASP A 257 -0.25 -3.39 16.48
N HIS A 258 -0.35 -2.41 15.57
CA HIS A 258 -0.11 -1.00 15.83
C HIS A 258 -1.41 -0.17 15.95
N ILE A 259 -2.57 -0.75 15.62
CA ILE A 259 -3.87 -0.07 15.64
C ILE A 259 -4.73 -0.68 16.74
N PHE A 260 -4.98 0.07 17.81
CA PHE A 260 -5.81 -0.37 18.92
C PHE A 260 -7.24 0.13 18.73
N TYR A 261 -8.14 -0.75 18.29
CA TYR A 261 -9.50 -0.41 17.87
C TYR A 261 -10.55 -0.90 18.88
N VAL A 262 -11.32 0.05 19.40
CA VAL A 262 -12.36 -0.14 20.41
C VAL A 262 -13.71 0.26 19.80
N SER A 263 -14.65 -0.68 19.68
CA SER A 263 -16.01 -0.45 19.16
C SER A 263 -17.02 -1.32 19.93
N PRO A 264 -18.29 -0.91 20.15
CA PRO A 264 -19.31 -1.81 20.69
C PRO A 264 -19.52 -3.05 19.81
N HIS A 265 -19.24 -2.93 18.51
CA HIS A 265 -19.44 -3.97 17.51
C HIS A 265 -18.19 -4.85 17.33
N SER A 266 -17.95 -5.74 18.30
CA SER A 266 -16.82 -6.68 18.31
C SER A 266 -16.81 -7.73 17.18
N GLY A 267 -17.70 -7.61 16.19
CA GLY A 267 -17.69 -8.38 14.95
C GLY A 267 -16.99 -7.67 13.79
N HIS A 268 -16.65 -6.38 13.94
CA HIS A 268 -15.96 -5.59 12.92
C HIS A 268 -14.47 -5.94 12.84
N THR A 269 -13.93 -5.86 11.63
CA THR A 269 -12.53 -6.22 11.35
C THR A 269 -11.58 -5.31 12.10
N GLY A 270 -10.62 -5.90 12.81
CA GLY A 270 -9.61 -5.15 13.56
C GLY A 270 -10.03 -4.72 14.97
N VAL A 271 -11.29 -4.88 15.38
CA VAL A 271 -11.74 -4.50 16.73
C VAL A 271 -11.11 -5.42 17.78
N ASP A 272 -10.28 -4.86 18.66
CA ASP A 272 -9.67 -5.56 19.79
C ASP A 272 -10.66 -5.82 20.92
N ARG A 273 -11.51 -4.82 21.22
CA ARG A 273 -12.28 -4.75 22.47
C ARG A 273 -13.63 -4.02 22.35
N PRO A 274 -14.64 -4.43 23.15
CA PRO A 274 -15.88 -3.69 23.27
C PRO A 274 -15.66 -2.30 23.90
N THR A 275 -16.41 -1.30 23.46
CA THR A 275 -16.30 0.07 23.99
C THR A 275 -16.67 0.18 25.47
N SER A 276 -15.72 0.73 26.23
CA SER A 276 -15.88 1.12 27.63
C SER A 276 -14.76 2.10 28.01
N ARG A 277 -14.92 2.88 29.08
CA ARG A 277 -13.90 3.84 29.52
C ARG A 277 -12.57 3.17 29.85
N THR A 278 -12.60 1.99 30.49
CA THR A 278 -11.38 1.21 30.77
C THR A 278 -10.74 0.68 29.48
N ASN A 279 -11.51 0.30 28.46
CA ASN A 279 -10.95 -0.18 27.19
C ASN A 279 -10.39 0.95 26.30
N VAL A 280 -11.00 2.14 26.30
CA VAL A 280 -10.41 3.34 25.68
C VAL A 280 -9.08 3.69 26.36
N ARG A 281 -9.05 3.74 27.70
CA ARG A 281 -7.80 3.97 28.44
C ARG A 281 -6.77 2.88 28.15
N TRP A 282 -7.17 1.61 28.07
CA TRP A 282 -6.29 0.50 27.71
C TRP A 282 -5.64 0.69 26.32
N ALA A 283 -6.39 1.13 25.31
CA ALA A 283 -5.87 1.34 23.96
C ALA A 283 -4.81 2.47 23.94
N ILE A 284 -5.10 3.58 24.63
CA ILE A 284 -4.13 4.67 24.84
C ILE A 284 -2.88 4.16 25.59
N ASP A 285 -3.07 3.37 26.66
CA ASP A 285 -1.96 2.73 27.40
C ASP A 285 -1.17 1.73 26.53
N GLN A 286 -1.78 1.11 25.51
CA GLN A 286 -1.04 0.24 24.59
C GLN A 286 -0.10 1.04 23.69
N VAL A 287 -0.54 2.19 23.17
CA VAL A 287 0.31 3.10 22.39
C VAL A 287 1.38 3.71 23.28
N ALA A 288 1.01 4.26 24.46
CA ALA A 288 1.93 4.87 25.41
C ALA A 288 3.06 3.92 25.86
N ALA A 289 2.78 2.62 25.96
CA ALA A 289 3.78 1.61 26.34
C ALA A 289 4.73 1.17 25.21
N ARG A 290 4.50 1.60 23.97
CA ARG A 290 5.25 1.15 22.78
C ARG A 290 5.86 2.28 21.95
N ALA A 291 5.15 3.41 21.82
CA ALA A 291 5.60 4.55 21.04
C ALA A 291 6.82 5.26 21.68
N ASP A 292 7.74 5.75 20.83
CA ASP A 292 8.86 6.61 21.26
C ASP A 292 8.88 7.99 20.57
N VAL A 293 9.80 8.87 21.02
CA VAL A 293 9.99 10.27 20.55
C VAL A 293 10.12 10.46 19.03
N LYS A 294 10.26 9.41 18.23
CA LYS A 294 10.33 9.46 16.77
C LYS A 294 8.98 9.16 16.10
N ASP A 295 8.09 8.46 16.79
CA ASP A 295 6.88 7.85 16.24
C ASP A 295 5.77 8.86 15.94
N LYS A 296 4.84 8.46 15.06
CA LYS A 296 3.61 9.20 14.77
C LYS A 296 2.40 8.46 15.36
N VAL A 297 1.46 9.22 15.91
CA VAL A 297 0.30 8.67 16.62
C VAL A 297 -0.99 9.26 16.06
N VAL A 298 -1.98 8.38 15.82
CA VAL A 298 -3.31 8.74 15.31
C VAL A 298 -4.35 8.42 16.37
N ILE A 299 -5.16 9.40 16.76
CA ILE A 299 -6.30 9.19 17.66
C ILE A 299 -7.56 9.59 16.90
N LEU A 300 -8.51 8.67 16.73
CA LEU A 300 -9.86 8.97 16.26
C LEU A 300 -10.87 8.56 17.33
N TYR A 301 -11.75 9.49 17.70
CA TYR A 301 -12.89 9.24 18.57
C TYR A 301 -14.16 9.72 17.85
N SER A 302 -15.09 8.80 17.52
CA SER A 302 -16.38 9.14 16.90
C SER A 302 -17.53 8.70 17.81
N SER A 303 -18.38 9.65 18.24
CA SER A 303 -19.44 9.42 19.23
C SER A 303 -20.37 10.64 19.39
N HIS A 304 -21.44 10.47 20.18
CA HIS A 304 -22.16 11.60 20.78
C HIS A 304 -21.28 12.41 21.73
N GLY A 305 -21.52 13.72 21.85
CA GLY A 305 -20.80 14.57 22.80
C GLY A 305 -21.60 15.78 23.30
N ASN A 306 -20.94 16.54 24.17
CA ASN A 306 -21.41 17.83 24.67
C ASN A 306 -20.20 18.68 25.07
N VAL A 307 -20.43 19.91 25.55
CA VAL A 307 -19.35 20.79 26.02
C VAL A 307 -18.51 20.06 27.08
N ASN A 308 -17.21 19.92 26.81
CA ASN A 308 -16.23 19.20 27.62
C ASN A 308 -16.54 17.71 27.89
N LEU A 309 -17.24 17.01 26.97
CA LEU A 309 -17.32 15.54 27.02
C LEU A 309 -17.60 14.86 25.67
N VAL A 310 -17.06 13.65 25.50
CA VAL A 310 -17.51 12.65 24.52
C VAL A 310 -18.14 11.46 25.25
N SER A 311 -19.12 10.81 24.63
CA SER A 311 -19.85 9.68 25.21
C SER A 311 -19.13 8.36 24.98
N CYS A 312 -19.27 7.43 25.94
CA CYS A 312 -18.67 6.11 25.92
C CYS A 312 -19.71 5.08 26.41
N VAL A 313 -20.51 4.53 25.49
CA VAL A 313 -21.61 3.55 25.68
C VAL A 313 -22.33 3.66 27.04
N PRO A 314 -23.20 4.67 27.23
CA PRO A 314 -23.81 4.96 28.52
C PRO A 314 -24.73 3.83 29.00
N GLY A 315 -24.89 3.72 30.31
CA GLY A 315 -25.73 2.67 30.93
C GLY A 315 -25.04 1.32 31.11
N THR A 316 -23.83 1.13 30.57
CA THR A 316 -22.96 0.00 30.92
C THR A 316 -22.19 0.26 32.22
N ALA A 317 -21.69 -0.80 32.87
CA ALA A 317 -21.03 -0.69 34.18
C ALA A 317 -19.67 0.03 34.16
N ASP A 318 -19.07 0.20 32.97
CA ASP A 318 -17.80 0.90 32.72
C ASP A 318 -17.94 1.95 31.60
N GLY A 319 -19.19 2.36 31.31
CA GLY A 319 -19.50 3.41 30.35
C GLY A 319 -19.65 4.79 31.00
N GLY A 320 -20.19 5.74 30.25
CA GLY A 320 -20.44 7.11 30.68
C GLY A 320 -19.94 8.12 29.65
N SER A 321 -19.08 9.03 30.06
CA SER A 321 -18.50 10.08 29.21
C SER A 321 -17.04 10.33 29.61
N ILE A 322 -16.19 10.75 28.68
CA ILE A 322 -14.77 11.14 28.90
C ILE A 322 -14.67 12.65 28.67
N SER A 323 -14.13 13.40 29.63
CA SER A 323 -13.93 14.85 29.47
C SER A 323 -12.66 15.19 28.68
N ALA A 324 -12.54 16.45 28.22
CA ALA A 324 -11.32 16.92 27.57
C ALA A 324 -10.11 16.74 28.50
N SER A 325 -10.24 17.15 29.76
CA SER A 325 -9.22 16.98 30.80
C SER A 325 -8.77 15.54 31.03
N GLU A 326 -9.68 14.56 30.92
CA GLU A 326 -9.34 13.15 31.08
C GLU A 326 -8.60 12.63 29.85
N MET A 327 -9.11 12.92 28.64
CA MET A 327 -8.48 12.51 27.39
C MET A 327 -7.06 13.10 27.27
N ASP A 328 -6.92 14.38 27.56
CA ASP A 328 -5.67 15.14 27.60
C ASP A 328 -4.60 14.46 28.47
N THR A 329 -4.90 14.31 29.78
CA THR A 329 -4.06 13.59 30.75
C THR A 329 -3.74 12.14 30.35
N TRP A 330 -4.55 11.51 29.49
CA TRP A 330 -4.26 10.17 28.99
C TRP A 330 -3.29 10.21 27.79
N LEU A 331 -3.45 11.18 26.90
CA LEU A 331 -2.58 11.39 25.73
C LEU A 331 -1.21 11.96 26.11
N ASP A 332 -1.09 12.71 27.21
CA ASP A 332 0.21 13.12 27.80
C ASP A 332 1.11 11.94 28.17
N GLY A 333 0.52 10.76 28.41
CA GLY A 333 1.25 9.53 28.66
C GLY A 333 1.95 8.97 27.42
N ILE A 334 1.58 9.43 26.21
CA ILE A 334 2.16 8.97 24.95
C ILE A 334 3.36 9.84 24.59
N ASN A 335 4.52 9.20 24.50
CA ASN A 335 5.74 9.82 24.02
C ASN A 335 5.85 9.62 22.50
N CYS A 336 5.63 10.66 21.70
CA CYS A 336 5.71 10.59 20.24
C CYS A 336 6.25 11.88 19.62
N LYS A 337 6.75 11.79 18.37
CA LYS A 337 7.18 12.95 17.59
C LYS A 337 6.00 13.82 17.15
N GLU A 338 4.92 13.17 16.74
CA GLU A 338 3.74 13.81 16.14
C GLU A 338 2.47 13.06 16.55
N MET A 339 1.43 13.78 16.93
CA MET A 339 0.13 13.24 17.32
C MET A 339 -0.97 13.98 16.56
N THR A 340 -1.82 13.23 15.86
CA THR A 340 -3.05 13.75 15.25
C THR A 340 -4.24 13.24 16.05
N ILE A 341 -5.12 14.16 16.46
CA ILE A 341 -6.32 13.84 17.23
C ILE A 341 -7.54 14.31 16.44
N ILE A 342 -8.48 13.40 16.20
CA ILE A 342 -9.71 13.62 15.44
C ILE A 342 -10.88 13.29 16.36
N ILE A 343 -11.79 14.24 16.53
CA ILE A 343 -12.99 14.08 17.37
C ILE A 343 -14.23 14.39 16.53
N GLU A 344 -14.96 13.34 16.17
CA GLU A 344 -16.35 13.45 15.76
C GLU A 344 -17.23 13.43 17.01
N ALA A 345 -17.79 14.60 17.34
CA ALA A 345 -18.85 14.73 18.35
C ALA A 345 -19.49 16.12 18.33
N CYS A 346 -20.73 16.21 18.82
CA CYS A 346 -21.38 17.48 19.13
C CYS A 346 -20.57 18.27 20.16
N HIS A 347 -20.41 19.59 19.93
CA HIS A 347 -19.61 20.49 20.76
C HIS A 347 -18.11 20.10 20.88
N SER A 348 -17.59 19.26 20.00
CA SER A 348 -16.20 18.75 20.03
C SER A 348 -15.13 19.86 20.07
N GLY A 349 -15.37 21.02 19.46
CA GLY A 349 -14.48 22.19 19.54
C GLY A 349 -14.22 22.73 20.96
N SER A 350 -15.00 22.29 21.95
CA SER A 350 -14.73 22.55 23.38
C SER A 350 -13.53 21.80 23.94
N PHE A 351 -13.02 20.78 23.24
CA PHE A 351 -11.75 20.11 23.55
C PHE A 351 -10.52 20.94 23.11
N ILE A 352 -10.72 22.06 22.41
CA ILE A 352 -9.68 22.98 21.92
C ILE A 352 -10.09 24.47 22.05
N GLY A 353 -11.01 24.77 22.95
CA GLY A 353 -11.43 26.14 23.30
C GLY A 353 -12.04 26.99 22.17
N LYS A 354 -12.37 26.43 20.99
CA LYS A 354 -12.78 27.20 19.79
C LYS A 354 -14.29 27.29 19.60
N TYR A 355 -14.78 28.49 19.30
CA TYR A 355 -16.17 28.80 19.00
C TYR A 355 -16.40 29.07 17.51
N LYS A 356 -17.66 29.03 17.07
CA LYS A 356 -18.09 29.21 15.67
C LYS A 356 -17.65 30.53 15.05
N ASP A 357 -17.62 31.60 15.85
CA ASP A 357 -17.19 32.94 15.44
C ASP A 357 -15.67 33.09 15.32
N GLY A 358 -14.91 32.01 15.56
CA GLY A 358 -13.45 32.00 15.55
C GLY A 358 -12.84 32.55 16.84
N THR A 359 -13.64 32.89 17.86
CA THR A 359 -13.10 33.20 19.18
C THR A 359 -12.55 31.94 19.85
N TYR A 360 -11.56 32.16 20.70
CA TYR A 360 -10.86 31.11 21.43
C TYR A 360 -10.88 31.49 22.91
N ALA A 361 -11.36 30.57 23.75
CA ALA A 361 -11.28 30.66 25.20
C ALA A 361 -10.58 29.42 25.71
N ALA A 362 -9.27 29.56 25.97
CA ALA A 362 -8.46 28.49 26.56
C ALA A 362 -9.11 27.95 27.83
N GLY A 363 -9.45 26.67 27.84
CA GLY A 363 -9.68 25.93 29.08
C GLY A 363 -8.33 25.54 29.69
N GLU A 364 -8.20 25.51 31.02
CA GLU A 364 -6.97 25.03 31.67
C GLU A 364 -6.78 23.49 31.58
N THR A 365 -7.55 22.81 30.71
CA THR A 365 -7.56 21.36 30.51
C THR A 365 -8.14 20.99 29.11
N GLU A 366 -7.56 21.54 28.05
CA GLU A 366 -7.92 21.27 26.65
C GLU A 366 -6.72 20.63 25.94
N LEU A 367 -6.95 19.91 24.83
CA LEU A 367 -5.93 19.09 24.12
C LEU A 367 -4.77 19.87 23.47
N THR A 368 -4.68 21.18 23.73
CA THR A 368 -3.68 22.12 23.21
C THR A 368 -3.30 23.21 24.22
N GLY A 369 -3.70 23.06 25.49
CA GLY A 369 -3.81 24.16 26.45
C GLY A 369 -2.68 24.31 27.44
N ASP A 370 -1.85 23.29 27.65
CA ASP A 370 -0.95 23.18 28.80
C ASP A 370 0.55 23.22 28.45
N GLY A 371 0.90 23.00 27.19
CA GLY A 371 2.27 23.19 26.68
C GLY A 371 2.66 22.32 25.49
N GLU A 372 1.70 21.74 24.77
CA GLU A 372 1.92 20.69 23.80
C GLU A 372 2.55 21.23 22.51
N VAL A 373 3.56 20.50 22.01
CA VAL A 373 4.39 20.92 20.88
C VAL A 373 4.37 19.95 19.70
N ASN A 374 3.57 18.88 19.80
CA ASN A 374 3.51 17.78 18.85
C ASN A 374 2.07 17.40 18.45
N ARG A 375 1.05 18.22 18.75
CA ARG A 375 -0.36 17.89 18.48
C ARG A 375 -0.93 18.71 17.31
N VAL A 376 -1.69 18.07 16.43
CA VAL A 376 -2.68 18.73 15.58
C VAL A 376 -4.05 18.12 15.89
N VAL A 377 -5.06 18.96 16.07
CA VAL A 377 -6.39 18.51 16.49
C VAL A 377 -7.43 18.98 15.49
N PHE A 378 -8.27 18.04 15.04
CA PHE A 378 -9.44 18.26 14.20
C PHE A 378 -10.69 17.90 14.98
N THR A 379 -11.62 18.84 15.12
CA THR A 379 -12.94 18.63 15.73
C THR A 379 -14.02 18.86 14.69
N SER A 380 -15.00 17.96 14.61
CA SER A 380 -16.08 18.08 13.62
C SER A 380 -17.00 19.27 13.86
N ALA A 381 -17.10 19.76 15.11
CA ALA A 381 -17.91 20.91 15.48
C ALA A 381 -17.10 21.98 16.22
N SER A 382 -17.67 23.19 16.35
CA SER A 382 -17.20 24.20 17.30
C SER A 382 -17.79 23.96 18.69
N SER A 383 -17.30 24.66 19.71
CA SER A 383 -17.80 24.57 21.10
C SER A 383 -19.31 24.81 21.24
N ASP A 384 -19.91 25.57 20.33
CA ASP A 384 -21.29 26.05 20.33
C ASP A 384 -22.17 25.46 19.20
N THR A 385 -21.67 24.47 18.43
CA THR A 385 -22.45 23.76 17.41
C THR A 385 -22.56 22.25 17.66
N SER A 386 -23.61 21.66 17.10
CA SER A 386 -23.73 20.21 16.93
C SER A 386 -22.93 19.74 15.71
N SER A 387 -22.38 18.53 15.79
CA SER A 387 -21.97 17.75 14.63
C SER A 387 -23.18 17.03 14.02
N TRP A 388 -22.98 16.39 12.88
CA TRP A 388 -24.04 15.77 12.08
C TRP A 388 -23.52 14.45 11.47
N GLY A 389 -24.42 13.46 11.40
CA GLY A 389 -24.26 12.38 10.42
C GLY A 389 -24.41 12.94 9.00
N ASP A 390 -23.97 12.16 8.01
CA ASP A 390 -24.17 12.38 6.56
C ASP A 390 -25.52 13.06 6.19
N VAL A 391 -25.44 14.10 5.35
CA VAL A 391 -26.58 14.92 4.87
C VAL A 391 -26.65 15.00 3.34
N ASP A 392 -26.77 13.84 2.68
CA ASP A 392 -27.18 13.66 1.27
C ASP A 392 -28.19 14.72 0.73
N GLY A 393 -27.86 15.38 -0.38
CA GLY A 393 -28.85 16.18 -1.15
C GLY A 393 -28.32 17.01 -2.33
N ASP A 394 -29.20 17.73 -3.04
CA ASP A 394 -28.86 18.56 -4.22
C ASP A 394 -27.82 19.69 -3.94
N SER A 395 -27.56 20.01 -2.67
CA SER A 395 -26.62 21.05 -2.23
C SER A 395 -25.34 20.50 -1.60
N ASP A 396 -25.30 19.19 -1.38
CA ASP A 396 -24.15 18.45 -0.89
C ASP A 396 -23.14 18.24 -2.05
N PRO A 397 -21.85 18.57 -1.87
CA PRO A 397 -20.83 18.36 -2.89
C PRO A 397 -20.28 16.91 -2.95
N ASN A 398 -20.61 16.04 -2.00
CA ASN A 398 -20.18 14.64 -1.87
C ASN A 398 -21.33 13.61 -1.59
N PRO A 399 -22.53 13.69 -2.23
CA PRO A 399 -23.75 12.93 -1.89
C PRO A 399 -23.71 11.45 -2.33
N ALA A 400 -22.67 10.75 -1.89
CA ALA A 400 -22.35 9.36 -2.16
C ALA A 400 -21.31 8.81 -1.16
N ASP A 401 -20.95 9.57 -0.12
CA ASP A 401 -20.17 9.07 1.00
C ASP A 401 -21.10 8.50 2.10
N SER A 402 -20.71 8.55 3.36
CA SER A 402 -21.40 7.88 4.48
C SER A 402 -20.85 8.41 5.80
N GLY A 403 -21.13 7.76 6.95
CA GLY A 403 -20.51 8.14 8.22
C GLY A 403 -20.93 9.52 8.72
N SER A 404 -20.03 10.24 9.38
CA SER A 404 -20.27 11.62 9.80
C SER A 404 -19.82 12.65 8.75
N GLU A 405 -20.66 13.66 8.54
CA GLU A 405 -20.49 14.69 7.52
C GLU A 405 -19.06 15.25 7.44
N SER A 406 -18.51 15.65 8.59
CA SER A 406 -17.21 16.32 8.63
C SER A 406 -16.03 15.35 8.66
N VAL A 407 -16.12 14.22 9.38
CA VAL A 407 -14.98 13.31 9.59
C VAL A 407 -14.90 12.23 8.52
N TYR A 408 -16.02 11.78 7.95
CA TYR A 408 -15.97 10.87 6.81
C TYR A 408 -15.43 11.56 5.55
N GLY A 409 -15.72 12.84 5.35
CA GLY A 409 -15.00 13.67 4.37
C GLY A 409 -13.48 13.67 4.56
N TYR A 410 -12.99 13.71 5.81
CA TYR A 410 -11.55 13.61 6.12
C TYR A 410 -10.98 12.22 5.79
N ILE A 411 -11.75 11.15 6.01
CA ILE A 411 -11.37 9.76 5.66
C ILE A 411 -11.33 9.59 4.13
N MET A 412 -12.34 10.12 3.43
CA MET A 412 -12.46 10.11 1.97
C MET A 412 -11.28 10.80 1.29
N ALA A 413 -10.72 11.86 1.89
CA ALA A 413 -9.55 12.58 1.39
C ALA A 413 -8.37 11.65 1.04
N PHE A 414 -8.15 10.57 1.80
CA PHE A 414 -7.06 9.61 1.56
C PHE A 414 -7.25 8.74 0.31
N ASN A 415 -8.43 8.75 -0.30
CA ASN A 415 -8.78 7.91 -1.45
C ASN A 415 -9.11 8.73 -2.72
N VAL A 416 -9.04 10.07 -2.67
CA VAL A 416 -9.44 10.96 -3.76
C VAL A 416 -8.31 11.92 -4.16
N ALA A 417 -7.92 11.89 -5.43
CA ALA A 417 -6.82 12.71 -5.95
C ALA A 417 -7.06 14.23 -5.87
N SER A 418 -8.31 14.66 -5.68
CA SER A 418 -8.68 16.07 -5.50
C SER A 418 -8.41 16.63 -4.09
N ALA A 419 -8.08 15.78 -3.12
CA ALA A 419 -7.69 16.20 -1.78
C ALA A 419 -6.20 16.58 -1.68
N ASP A 420 -5.34 16.02 -2.55
CA ASP A 420 -3.92 16.41 -2.68
C ASP A 420 -3.85 17.79 -3.35
N ALA A 421 -4.03 18.83 -2.53
CA ALA A 421 -4.15 20.20 -2.99
C ALA A 421 -2.81 20.78 -3.45
N ASN A 422 -1.69 20.21 -3.00
CA ASN A 422 -0.34 20.65 -3.36
C ASN A 422 0.27 19.86 -4.54
N GLY A 423 -0.17 18.62 -4.77
CA GLY A 423 0.22 17.77 -5.89
C GLY A 423 1.53 17.01 -5.70
N ASP A 424 1.96 16.75 -4.46
CA ASP A 424 3.17 15.98 -4.15
C ASP A 424 2.94 14.46 -4.06
N GLY A 425 1.70 14.00 -4.28
CA GLY A 425 1.31 12.59 -4.19
C GLY A 425 1.14 12.11 -2.76
N ARG A 426 0.98 13.04 -1.80
CA ARG A 426 0.87 12.76 -0.36
C ARG A 426 -0.41 13.37 0.19
N MET A 427 -0.77 12.96 1.40
CA MET A 427 -1.93 13.49 2.12
C MET A 427 -1.47 13.98 3.48
N SER A 428 -1.46 15.30 3.67
CA SER A 428 -1.21 15.94 4.95
C SER A 428 -2.48 16.06 5.79
N PHE A 429 -2.34 16.31 7.10
CA PHE A 429 -3.48 16.56 7.98
C PHE A 429 -4.29 17.78 7.52
N GLY A 430 -3.59 18.82 7.06
CA GLY A 430 -4.17 20.05 6.56
C GLY A 430 -4.93 19.85 5.24
N GLU A 431 -4.48 18.95 4.37
CA GLU A 431 -5.16 18.62 3.11
C GLU A 431 -6.41 17.77 3.34
N ALA A 432 -6.32 16.73 4.19
CA ALA A 432 -7.48 15.94 4.56
C ALA A 432 -8.55 16.81 5.25
N TYR A 433 -8.15 17.71 6.14
CA TYR A 433 -9.04 18.72 6.73
C TYR A 433 -9.56 19.72 5.70
N GLN A 434 -8.74 20.17 4.75
CA GLN A 434 -9.19 21.14 3.74
C GLN A 434 -10.20 20.51 2.77
N TYR A 435 -10.03 19.22 2.43
CA TYR A 435 -11.01 18.45 1.68
C TYR A 435 -12.30 18.28 2.49
N ALA A 436 -12.23 17.80 3.73
CA ALA A 436 -13.39 17.71 4.64
C ALA A 436 -14.14 19.04 4.75
N TRP A 437 -13.43 20.14 5.02
CA TRP A 437 -14.00 21.48 5.08
C TRP A 437 -14.66 21.90 3.77
N ASN A 438 -14.06 21.61 2.62
CA ASN A 438 -14.64 22.01 1.33
C ASN A 438 -15.93 21.25 1.02
N ASN A 439 -16.06 20.03 1.54
CA ASN A 439 -17.13 19.10 1.23
C ASN A 439 -18.29 19.16 2.26
N ASP A 440 -18.02 19.43 3.55
CA ASP A 440 -19.05 19.54 4.60
C ASP A 440 -20.22 20.51 4.24
N VAL A 441 -21.37 19.93 3.89
CA VAL A 441 -22.60 20.65 3.51
C VAL A 441 -23.21 21.37 4.71
N THR A 442 -23.10 20.80 5.92
CA THR A 442 -23.63 21.42 7.14
C THR A 442 -22.87 22.70 7.50
N ARG A 443 -21.59 22.80 7.13
CA ARG A 443 -20.79 24.02 7.15
C ARG A 443 -21.16 24.95 5.99
N ILE A 444 -21.39 24.46 4.78
CA ILE A 444 -21.84 25.29 3.63
C ILE A 444 -23.17 25.99 3.96
N LEU A 445 -24.11 25.27 4.57
CA LEU A 445 -25.41 25.78 5.02
C LEU A 445 -25.33 26.56 6.34
N GLY A 446 -24.15 26.62 6.97
CA GLY A 446 -23.90 27.40 8.18
C GLY A 446 -24.52 26.84 9.46
N TRP A 447 -24.86 25.55 9.49
CA TRP A 447 -25.37 24.86 10.68
C TRP A 447 -24.23 24.60 11.67
N ASN A 448 -23.15 24.00 11.16
CA ASN A 448 -21.95 23.62 11.90
C ASN A 448 -20.72 24.43 11.45
N THR A 449 -19.59 24.32 12.15
CA THR A 449 -18.28 24.79 11.68
C THR A 449 -17.17 23.93 12.30
N PRO A 450 -16.64 22.95 11.55
CA PRO A 450 -15.50 22.14 11.99
C PRO A 450 -14.27 23.00 12.27
N GLN A 451 -13.35 22.52 13.11
CA GLN A 451 -12.19 23.30 13.53
C GLN A 451 -10.91 22.48 13.44
N MET A 452 -9.82 23.12 13.03
CA MET A 452 -8.46 22.60 13.20
C MET A 452 -7.62 23.56 14.06
N ILE A 453 -6.73 23.02 14.88
CA ILE A 453 -5.70 23.75 15.63
C ILE A 453 -4.36 23.03 15.58
N GLU A 454 -3.28 23.82 15.54
CA GLU A 454 -1.89 23.38 15.44
C GLU A 454 -1.17 23.73 16.76
N ALA A 455 -0.86 22.73 17.59
CA ALA A 455 -0.12 22.87 18.85
C ALA A 455 1.31 22.33 18.67
N GLY A 456 2.14 23.20 18.09
CA GLY A 456 3.53 22.93 17.70
C GLY A 456 3.73 21.99 16.50
N LEU A 457 2.79 21.09 16.21
CA LEU A 457 2.77 20.29 14.99
C LEU A 457 2.22 21.11 13.82
N ASN A 458 2.92 21.07 12.68
CA ASN A 458 2.46 21.69 11.44
C ASN A 458 1.46 20.77 10.73
N LYS A 459 0.30 21.30 10.34
CA LYS A 459 -0.73 20.53 9.61
C LYS A 459 -0.28 20.02 8.23
N ALA A 460 0.78 20.60 7.65
CA ALA A 460 1.38 20.12 6.40
C ALA A 460 2.14 18.78 6.57
N ASN A 461 2.28 18.27 7.79
CA ASN A 461 2.87 16.96 8.04
C ASN A 461 1.97 15.82 7.53
N VAL A 462 2.59 14.72 7.12
CA VAL A 462 1.95 13.56 6.49
C VAL A 462 2.08 12.30 7.36
N TYR A 463 1.06 11.42 7.38
CA TYR A 463 1.07 10.19 8.20
C TYR A 463 2.21 9.22 7.82
N HIS A 464 2.44 9.01 6.53
CA HIS A 464 3.34 7.98 6.00
C HIS A 464 4.83 8.39 5.98
N GLU A 465 5.20 9.47 6.65
CA GLU A 465 6.60 9.92 6.69
C GLU A 465 7.53 8.95 7.44
N CYS A 466 6.99 8.16 8.37
CA CYS A 466 7.66 7.03 9.02
C CYS A 466 7.82 5.80 8.11
N LEU A 467 7.06 5.76 7.02
CA LEU A 467 7.16 4.72 5.99
C LEU A 467 8.04 5.17 4.81
N GLN A 468 8.75 6.30 4.93
CA GLN A 468 9.76 6.70 3.97
C GLN A 468 10.95 5.74 4.04
N GLN A 469 11.08 4.97 2.97
CA GLN A 469 12.02 3.87 2.86
C GLN A 469 13.45 4.40 2.78
N GLU A 470 14.24 4.25 3.86
CA GLU A 470 15.62 4.73 3.91
C GLU A 470 16.45 4.09 2.80
N CYS A 471 16.93 4.92 1.87
CA CYS A 471 17.81 4.54 0.77
C CYS A 471 19.26 4.88 1.14
N TYR A 472 20.19 3.96 0.84
CA TYR A 472 21.58 4.06 1.30
C TYR A 472 22.62 4.25 0.16
N PRO A 473 22.49 5.27 -0.73
CA PRO A 473 23.33 5.42 -1.93
C PRO A 473 24.83 5.71 -1.64
N SER A 474 25.23 5.78 -0.37
CA SER A 474 26.57 6.13 0.09
C SER A 474 27.26 5.02 0.93
N LEU A 475 26.72 3.80 0.94
CA LEU A 475 27.42 2.66 1.55
C LEU A 475 28.73 2.33 0.81
N PRO A 476 29.74 1.76 1.51
CA PRO A 476 30.93 1.26 0.83
C PRO A 476 30.59 0.15 -0.16
N ALA A 477 31.42 -0.01 -1.19
CA ALA A 477 31.35 -1.14 -2.10
C ALA A 477 31.59 -2.48 -1.35
N PRO A 478 30.98 -3.61 -1.75
CA PRO A 478 31.19 -4.89 -1.08
C PRO A 478 32.62 -5.38 -1.31
N VAL A 479 33.31 -5.78 -0.24
CA VAL A 479 34.68 -6.31 -0.31
C VAL A 479 34.62 -7.83 -0.32
N LEU A 480 34.47 -8.39 -1.53
CA LEU A 480 34.30 -9.81 -1.80
C LEU A 480 35.63 -10.57 -1.66
N THR A 481 35.57 -11.77 -1.08
CA THR A 481 36.69 -12.73 -1.03
C THR A 481 36.24 -14.16 -1.27
N LEU A 482 37.14 -15.01 -1.79
CA LEU A 482 36.97 -16.46 -1.86
C LEU A 482 37.38 -17.07 -0.51
N THR A 483 36.49 -17.82 0.13
CA THR A 483 36.72 -18.46 1.43
C THR A 483 37.01 -19.95 1.35
N GLY A 484 36.71 -20.60 0.22
CA GLY A 484 37.09 -21.99 -0.03
C GLY A 484 36.32 -22.65 -1.18
N THR A 485 36.58 -23.94 -1.38
CA THR A 485 35.89 -24.78 -2.37
C THR A 485 35.40 -26.08 -1.74
N GLU A 486 34.30 -26.63 -2.25
CA GLU A 486 33.68 -27.86 -1.75
C GLU A 486 33.03 -28.64 -2.89
N ASP A 487 33.43 -29.89 -3.07
CA ASP A 487 32.72 -30.83 -3.96
C ASP A 487 31.46 -31.35 -3.26
N TYR A 488 30.33 -31.37 -3.98
CA TYR A 488 29.07 -31.91 -3.47
C TYR A 488 28.27 -32.60 -4.58
N THR A 489 27.42 -33.56 -4.18
CA THR A 489 26.58 -34.34 -5.09
C THR A 489 25.11 -34.02 -4.85
N THR A 490 24.34 -33.90 -5.92
CA THR A 490 22.89 -33.72 -5.91
C THR A 490 22.23 -34.76 -6.82
N SER A 491 20.90 -34.81 -6.83
CA SER A 491 20.14 -35.57 -7.84
C SER A 491 20.43 -35.14 -9.28
N ALA A 492 20.99 -33.94 -9.50
CA ALA A 492 21.38 -33.42 -10.81
C ALA A 492 22.86 -33.66 -11.19
N GLY A 493 23.67 -34.29 -10.33
CA GLY A 493 25.07 -34.63 -10.59
C GLY A 493 26.07 -34.13 -9.54
N GLU A 494 27.37 -34.27 -9.85
CA GLU A 494 28.49 -33.76 -9.03
C GLU A 494 28.90 -32.34 -9.44
N PHE A 495 29.09 -31.48 -8.45
CA PHE A 495 29.40 -30.06 -8.61
C PHE A 495 30.53 -29.65 -7.67
N THR A 496 31.31 -28.64 -8.07
CA THR A 496 32.28 -27.96 -7.21
C THR A 496 31.72 -26.58 -6.87
N ARG A 497 31.44 -26.34 -5.58
CA ARG A 497 30.98 -25.07 -5.02
C ARG A 497 32.17 -24.19 -4.65
N TYR A 498 32.09 -22.91 -4.98
CA TYR A 498 33.06 -21.88 -4.63
C TYR A 498 32.40 -20.95 -3.61
N LYS A 499 32.92 -20.92 -2.38
CA LYS A 499 32.37 -20.19 -1.24
C LYS A 499 32.94 -18.78 -1.22
N LEU A 500 32.06 -17.79 -1.11
CA LEU A 500 32.36 -16.36 -1.14
C LEU A 500 31.88 -15.69 0.15
N SER A 501 32.57 -14.62 0.54
CA SER A 501 32.18 -13.79 1.69
C SER A 501 32.40 -12.32 1.37
N VAL A 502 31.46 -11.47 1.77
CA VAL A 502 31.67 -10.01 1.84
C VAL A 502 32.30 -9.68 3.19
N THR A 503 33.53 -9.21 3.21
CA THR A 503 34.29 -9.00 4.46
C THR A 503 33.83 -7.78 5.27
N ASN A 504 33.29 -6.75 4.60
CA ASN A 504 32.64 -5.59 5.20
C ASN A 504 31.11 -5.73 5.29
N TRP A 505 30.59 -6.97 5.43
CA TRP A 505 29.15 -7.24 5.53
C TRP A 505 28.44 -6.42 6.61
N ASN A 506 29.14 -6.08 7.68
CA ASN A 506 28.64 -5.30 8.81
C ASN A 506 28.51 -3.79 8.53
N ALA A 507 28.94 -3.33 7.35
CA ALA A 507 28.67 -1.98 6.87
C ALA A 507 27.29 -1.86 6.21
N TYR A 508 26.59 -2.97 5.96
CA TYR A 508 25.24 -2.96 5.39
C TYR A 508 24.18 -3.03 6.50
N PRO A 509 23.20 -2.12 6.52
CA PRO A 509 22.09 -2.12 7.48
C PRO A 509 21.20 -3.36 7.31
N ALA A 510 20.52 -3.79 8.38
CA ALA A 510 19.68 -4.99 8.37
C ALA A 510 18.42 -4.82 7.51
N GLU A 511 18.00 -3.57 7.36
CA GLU A 511 16.90 -3.03 6.57
C GLU A 511 17.01 -3.42 5.09
N LEU A 512 18.24 -3.49 4.55
CA LEU A 512 18.49 -4.02 3.19
C LEU A 512 18.14 -5.51 3.04
N PHE A 513 18.07 -6.27 4.14
CA PHE A 513 17.85 -7.72 4.12
C PHE A 513 16.49 -8.14 4.66
N GLN A 514 15.64 -7.19 5.04
CA GLN A 514 14.26 -7.48 5.45
C GLN A 514 13.47 -8.12 4.30
N ALA A 515 12.47 -8.92 4.64
CA ALA A 515 11.50 -9.43 3.68
C ALA A 515 10.72 -8.26 3.08
N ALA A 516 10.64 -8.21 1.76
CA ALA A 516 9.96 -7.16 1.01
C ALA A 516 8.85 -7.77 0.13
N PRO A 517 7.71 -8.17 0.72
CA PRO A 517 6.61 -8.85 0.02
C PRO A 517 5.83 -7.95 -0.96
N ASP A 518 6.02 -6.64 -0.83
CA ASP A 518 5.54 -5.59 -1.72
C ASP A 518 6.41 -5.42 -2.99
N LEU A 519 7.64 -5.95 -2.98
CA LEU A 519 8.52 -5.99 -4.14
C LEU A 519 8.37 -7.33 -4.89
N PRO A 520 8.67 -7.42 -6.21
CA PRO A 520 8.48 -8.63 -7.01
C PRO A 520 9.00 -9.93 -6.36
N PRO A 521 8.32 -11.08 -6.51
CA PRO A 521 8.77 -12.33 -5.90
C PRO A 521 10.08 -12.82 -6.52
N CYS A 522 10.93 -13.46 -5.72
CA CYS A 522 12.08 -14.20 -6.24
C CYS A 522 11.68 -15.65 -6.53
N GLY A 523 11.20 -15.90 -7.75
CA GLY A 523 10.62 -17.20 -8.10
C GLY A 523 9.38 -17.48 -7.25
N LEU A 524 9.42 -18.52 -6.42
CA LEU A 524 8.33 -18.85 -5.47
C LEU A 524 8.45 -18.13 -4.13
N ASN A 525 9.53 -17.39 -3.86
CA ASN A 525 9.68 -16.63 -2.63
C ASN A 525 8.98 -15.27 -2.75
N THR A 526 7.71 -15.21 -2.32
CA THR A 526 6.92 -13.98 -2.29
C THR A 526 7.38 -12.99 -1.23
N ALA A 527 8.02 -13.45 -0.16
CA ALA A 527 8.62 -12.61 0.89
C ALA A 527 10.14 -12.50 0.71
N SER A 528 10.59 -12.33 -0.54
CA SER A 528 12.03 -12.25 -0.85
C SER A 528 12.67 -10.98 -0.26
N SER A 529 13.97 -11.07 -0.01
CA SER A 529 14.75 -9.99 0.59
C SER A 529 14.69 -8.70 -0.27
N ARG A 530 14.66 -7.54 0.39
CA ARG A 530 14.81 -6.21 -0.23
C ARG A 530 16.07 -6.13 -1.10
N THR A 531 17.16 -6.76 -0.67
CA THR A 531 18.38 -6.88 -1.46
C THR A 531 18.50 -8.26 -2.11
N TRP A 532 18.71 -8.26 -3.43
CA TRP A 532 19.22 -9.44 -4.14
C TRP A 532 20.72 -9.31 -4.33
N VAL A 533 21.41 -10.44 -4.38
CA VAL A 533 22.87 -10.50 -4.58
C VAL A 533 23.17 -11.45 -5.72
N ASP A 534 23.56 -10.90 -6.85
CA ASP A 534 23.89 -11.65 -8.06
C ASP A 534 25.40 -11.78 -8.23
N ILE A 535 25.84 -12.97 -8.66
CA ILE A 535 27.25 -13.30 -8.90
C ILE A 535 27.48 -13.36 -10.41
N PHE A 536 28.48 -12.64 -10.91
CA PHE A 536 28.85 -12.56 -12.32
C PHE A 536 30.28 -13.06 -12.54
N ASP A 537 30.58 -13.58 -13.73
CA ASP A 537 31.96 -13.73 -14.20
C ASP A 537 32.50 -12.41 -14.78
N LEU A 538 33.81 -12.35 -15.05
CA LEU A 538 34.49 -11.18 -15.62
C LEU A 538 34.03 -10.81 -17.06
N SER A 539 33.13 -11.57 -17.68
CA SER A 539 32.50 -11.20 -18.96
C SER A 539 31.10 -10.56 -18.78
N GLY A 540 30.65 -10.38 -17.54
CA GLY A 540 29.32 -9.87 -17.22
C GLY A 540 28.22 -10.93 -17.31
N LYS A 541 28.56 -12.22 -17.43
CA LYS A 541 27.57 -13.30 -17.43
C LYS A 541 27.20 -13.67 -16.00
N ARG A 542 25.91 -13.57 -15.68
CA ARG A 542 25.34 -14.02 -14.40
C ARG A 542 25.52 -15.53 -14.22
N LEU A 543 26.08 -15.93 -13.08
CA LEU A 543 26.38 -17.32 -12.71
C LEU A 543 25.35 -17.88 -11.72
N TYR A 544 24.99 -17.08 -10.71
CA TYR A 544 24.08 -17.46 -9.63
C TYR A 544 23.54 -16.20 -8.94
N GLY A 545 22.60 -16.35 -8.01
CA GLY A 545 22.14 -15.22 -7.19
C GLY A 545 21.34 -15.64 -5.96
N PHE A 546 21.27 -14.74 -4.98
CA PHE A 546 20.63 -14.91 -3.68
C PHE A 546 19.56 -13.85 -3.46
N CYS A 547 18.40 -14.28 -2.96
CA CYS A 547 17.25 -13.42 -2.69
C CYS A 547 16.51 -13.79 -1.39
N ALA A 548 17.10 -14.70 -0.61
CA ALA A 548 16.60 -15.17 0.68
C ALA A 548 17.66 -14.92 1.76
N LEU A 549 18.25 -13.72 1.74
CA LEU A 549 19.16 -13.22 2.76
C LEU A 549 18.31 -12.46 3.77
N GLY A 550 18.23 -12.92 5.01
CA GLY A 550 17.40 -12.32 6.06
C GLY A 550 18.16 -11.38 7.00
N ASN A 551 19.49 -11.30 6.88
CA ASN A 551 20.32 -10.35 7.62
C ASN A 551 21.69 -10.14 6.93
N PRO A 552 22.42 -9.05 7.25
CA PRO A 552 23.71 -8.72 6.62
C PRO A 552 24.76 -9.83 6.76
N SER A 553 24.74 -10.57 7.89
CA SER A 553 25.73 -11.62 8.13
C SER A 553 25.63 -12.80 7.15
N ASN A 554 24.49 -12.95 6.45
CA ASN A 554 24.32 -13.95 5.40
C ASN A 554 25.24 -13.70 4.18
N LEU A 555 25.73 -12.46 3.97
CA LEU A 555 26.74 -12.15 2.95
C LEU A 555 28.07 -12.89 3.14
N GLN A 556 28.31 -13.51 4.31
CA GLN A 556 29.48 -14.34 4.57
C GLN A 556 29.34 -15.78 4.02
N SER A 557 28.16 -16.15 3.51
CA SER A 557 27.80 -17.52 3.09
C SER A 557 27.35 -17.60 1.63
N LEU A 558 27.79 -16.65 0.80
CA LEU A 558 27.52 -16.63 -0.64
C LEU A 558 28.28 -17.76 -1.35
N TRP A 559 27.79 -18.22 -2.49
CA TRP A 559 28.47 -19.23 -3.30
C TRP A 559 27.93 -19.30 -4.73
N PHE A 560 28.73 -19.82 -5.65
CA PHE A 560 28.27 -20.36 -6.93
C PHE A 560 28.85 -21.77 -7.14
N ALA A 561 28.38 -22.50 -8.14
CA ALA A 561 28.89 -23.83 -8.46
C ALA A 561 29.01 -24.05 -9.96
N VAL A 562 29.99 -24.87 -10.36
CA VAL A 562 30.14 -25.42 -11.72
C VAL A 562 30.09 -26.94 -11.63
N LYS A 563 29.81 -27.65 -12.74
CA LYS A 563 29.88 -29.11 -12.72
C LYS A 563 31.32 -29.53 -12.48
N LYS A 564 31.50 -30.62 -11.74
CA LYS A 564 32.83 -31.12 -11.40
C LYS A 564 33.61 -31.49 -12.67
N GLY A 565 34.81 -30.96 -12.79
CA GLY A 565 35.67 -31.11 -13.97
C GLY A 565 35.46 -30.07 -15.09
N GLU A 566 34.42 -29.23 -15.02
CA GLU A 566 34.34 -28.03 -15.87
C GLU A 566 35.35 -26.97 -15.39
N THR A 567 35.85 -26.15 -16.32
CA THR A 567 36.77 -25.06 -15.97
C THR A 567 35.98 -23.91 -15.33
N PRO A 568 36.32 -23.46 -14.10
CA PRO A 568 35.65 -22.33 -13.47
C PRO A 568 35.95 -21.02 -14.22
N PRO A 569 35.17 -19.95 -14.00
CA PRO A 569 35.51 -18.62 -14.48
C PRO A 569 36.87 -18.16 -13.93
N GLN A 570 37.56 -17.26 -14.63
CA GLN A 570 38.87 -16.76 -14.17
C GLN A 570 38.76 -15.96 -12.88
N GLY A 571 37.68 -15.18 -12.76
CA GLY A 571 37.28 -14.45 -11.57
C GLY A 571 35.79 -14.18 -11.55
N VAL A 572 35.30 -13.65 -10.44
CA VAL A 572 33.91 -13.25 -10.23
C VAL A 572 33.81 -11.94 -9.46
N TYR A 573 32.67 -11.26 -9.58
CA TYR A 573 32.26 -10.16 -8.70
C TYR A 573 30.78 -10.35 -8.33
N ILE A 574 30.30 -9.57 -7.35
CA ILE A 574 28.88 -9.49 -7.02
C ILE A 574 28.30 -8.11 -7.29
N VAL A 575 27.00 -8.08 -7.57
CA VAL A 575 26.17 -6.88 -7.49
C VAL A 575 25.12 -7.14 -6.41
N MET A 576 25.08 -6.26 -5.41
CA MET A 576 24.00 -6.22 -4.42
C MET A 576 22.99 -5.16 -4.87
N THR A 577 21.82 -5.56 -5.33
CA THR A 577 20.76 -4.64 -5.77
C THR A 577 19.81 -4.37 -4.61
N ASP A 578 19.76 -3.14 -4.11
CA ASP A 578 18.65 -2.62 -3.32
C ASP A 578 17.47 -2.36 -4.27
N ARG A 579 16.53 -3.30 -4.29
CA ARG A 579 15.42 -3.36 -5.24
C ARG A 579 14.36 -2.30 -4.98
N ARG A 580 14.36 -1.76 -3.76
CA ARG A 580 13.43 -0.74 -3.28
C ARG A 580 13.85 0.65 -3.76
N CYS A 581 15.15 0.92 -3.68
CA CYS A 581 15.75 2.19 -4.06
C CYS A 581 16.35 2.20 -5.47
N ASN A 582 16.25 1.07 -6.19
CA ASN A 582 16.84 0.85 -7.52
C ASN A 582 18.33 1.25 -7.56
N HIS A 583 19.11 0.73 -6.61
CA HIS A 583 20.52 1.07 -6.42
C HIS A 583 21.40 -0.17 -6.28
N ASP A 584 22.55 -0.17 -6.96
CA ASP A 584 23.46 -1.32 -7.05
C ASP A 584 24.80 -1.05 -6.34
N TYR A 585 25.20 -1.94 -5.44
CA TYR A 585 26.53 -1.97 -4.83
C TYR A 585 27.37 -3.09 -5.48
N THR A 586 28.30 -2.71 -6.36
CA THR A 586 29.18 -3.66 -7.08
C THR A 586 30.49 -3.89 -6.32
N SER A 587 30.91 -5.15 -6.17
CA SER A 587 32.11 -5.51 -5.42
C SER A 587 33.41 -5.33 -6.20
N ASN A 588 34.55 -5.49 -5.51
CA ASN A 588 35.80 -5.85 -6.19
C ASN A 588 35.67 -7.22 -6.90
N GLU A 589 36.54 -7.42 -7.90
CA GLU A 589 36.75 -8.73 -8.52
C GLU A 589 37.56 -9.67 -7.61
N VAL A 590 37.29 -10.97 -7.70
CA VAL A 590 38.00 -12.05 -6.99
C VAL A 590 38.44 -13.10 -7.99
N ASN A 591 39.73 -13.41 -8.02
CA ASN A 591 40.28 -14.49 -8.84
C ASN A 591 39.89 -15.87 -8.28
N ILE A 592 39.48 -16.77 -9.18
CA ILE A 592 39.01 -18.14 -8.87
C ILE A 592 40.01 -19.20 -9.38
N GLY A 593 41.08 -18.79 -10.08
CA GLY A 593 41.99 -19.64 -10.85
C GLY A 593 42.48 -20.94 -10.19
N SER A 594 42.81 -21.97 -10.96
CA SER A 594 43.82 -21.83 -12.03
C SER A 594 43.61 -22.73 -13.25
N ARG A 595 43.97 -22.20 -14.44
CA ARG A 595 44.39 -23.04 -15.57
C ARG A 595 45.64 -23.82 -15.16
N SER A 596 45.53 -25.13 -15.02
CA SER A 596 46.72 -25.98 -15.07
C SER A 596 47.11 -26.15 -16.54
N MET A 597 48.13 -25.41 -17.01
CA MET A 597 48.79 -25.80 -18.26
C MET A 597 49.51 -27.11 -18.01
N VAL A 598 48.95 -28.21 -18.53
CA VAL A 598 49.71 -29.46 -18.68
C VAL A 598 50.80 -29.19 -19.72
N LEU A 599 51.99 -28.81 -19.25
CA LEU A 599 53.20 -28.84 -20.03
C LEU A 599 53.40 -30.28 -20.51
N ALA A 600 53.14 -30.52 -21.80
CA ALA A 600 53.51 -31.78 -22.44
C ALA A 600 55.00 -32.04 -22.21
N PRO A 601 55.40 -33.28 -21.86
CA PRO A 601 56.77 -33.55 -21.45
C PRO A 601 57.74 -33.26 -22.60
N ILE A 602 58.57 -32.23 -22.43
CA ILE A 602 59.70 -31.95 -23.31
C ILE A 602 60.61 -33.18 -23.27
N ARG A 603 60.71 -33.91 -24.39
CA ARG A 603 61.68 -34.98 -24.57
C ARG A 603 63.09 -34.39 -24.64
N ALA A 604 63.67 -34.11 -23.48
CA ALA A 604 65.07 -33.75 -23.35
C ALA A 604 65.95 -34.95 -23.76
N ARG A 605 66.43 -34.94 -25.01
CA ARG A 605 67.65 -35.68 -25.38
C ARG A 605 68.82 -34.95 -24.74
N TYR A 606 69.22 -35.38 -23.55
CA TYR A 606 70.51 -34.98 -22.99
C TYR A 606 71.61 -35.80 -23.64
N GLN A 607 72.38 -35.17 -24.52
CA GLN A 607 73.66 -35.69 -24.98
C GLN A 607 74.72 -35.08 -24.07
N ILE A 608 75.53 -35.93 -23.45
CA ILE A 608 76.55 -35.54 -22.48
C ILE A 608 77.74 -34.97 -23.24
N ASP A 609 78.26 -33.82 -22.81
CA ASP A 609 79.66 -33.43 -23.02
C ASP A 609 80.13 -32.50 -21.87
N GLU A 610 81.45 -32.42 -21.70
CA GLU A 610 82.15 -32.13 -20.44
C GLU A 610 82.23 -30.65 -19.97
N PRO A 611 82.59 -30.39 -18.69
CA PRO A 611 82.57 -29.04 -18.10
C PRO A 611 83.87 -28.27 -18.33
N MET A 612 83.78 -26.94 -18.49
CA MET A 612 84.94 -26.05 -18.39
C MET A 612 84.71 -24.89 -17.41
N LYS A 613 85.66 -24.73 -16.48
CA LYS A 613 85.77 -23.62 -15.53
C LYS A 613 86.00 -22.28 -16.24
N ILE A 614 85.63 -21.17 -15.59
CA ILE A 614 86.52 -20.09 -15.08
C ILE A 614 85.64 -18.91 -14.58
N ILE A 615 85.58 -18.65 -13.27
CA ILE A 615 86.17 -17.50 -12.55
C ILE A 615 85.85 -16.11 -13.16
N GLY A 616 85.21 -15.24 -12.38
CA GLY A 616 85.02 -13.81 -12.66
C GLY A 616 84.32 -13.10 -11.50
N GLU A 617 84.88 -11.99 -11.02
CA GLU A 617 84.50 -11.32 -9.77
C GLU A 617 83.54 -10.13 -9.96
N ALA A 618 82.74 -9.84 -8.91
CA ALA A 618 82.31 -8.50 -8.44
C ALA A 618 81.56 -7.56 -9.44
N GLN A 619 80.81 -6.52 -9.02
CA GLN A 619 80.78 -5.76 -7.78
C GLN A 619 79.34 -5.42 -7.31
N TYR A 620 79.24 -5.01 -6.05
CA TYR A 620 78.05 -4.51 -5.36
C TYR A 620 78.15 -2.99 -5.20
N VAL A 621 77.09 -2.23 -5.53
CA VAL A 621 76.92 -0.82 -5.11
C VAL A 621 75.45 -0.58 -4.72
N PRO A 622 75.15 -0.04 -3.52
CA PRO A 622 73.79 0.18 -2.98
C PRO A 622 73.24 1.59 -3.34
N PRO A 623 71.99 1.95 -2.92
CA PRO A 623 71.18 2.94 -3.64
C PRO A 623 71.26 4.38 -3.10
N SER A 624 70.63 5.29 -3.85
CA SER A 624 70.23 6.65 -3.46
C SER A 624 68.71 6.80 -3.58
#